data_AF-A0A353RG78-F1
#
_entry.id   AF-A0A353RG78-F1
#
_cell.length_a   1.000
_cell.length_b   1.000
_cell.length_c   1.000
_cell.angle_alpha   90.00
_cell.angle_beta   90.00
_cell.angle_gamma   90.00
#
_symmetry.space_group_name_H-M   'P 1'
#
loop_
_entity.id
_entity.type
_entity.pdbx_description
1 polymer ?
#
loop_
_entity_poly.entity_id
_entity_poly.type
_entity_poly.pdbx_seq_one_letter_code
_entity_poly.pdbx_strand_id
1 'polypeptide(L)' 'GASGLTDEAIRDCVSRGICKVNFATELRIAFSNAVKEYLKQDPDVFDPKKYCAKGREAVKQQVIRRIKVCGCDGKA' A
#
# COMPACT_ATOMS: atom_id res chain seq x y z
N GLY A 1 11.18 9.02 4.57
CA GLY A 1 10.20 8.19 3.82
C GLY A 1 10.39 6.76 4.26
N ALA A 2 9.33 6.07 4.66
CA ALA A 2 9.41 4.77 5.34
C ALA A 2 9.28 3.57 4.40
N SER A 3 8.94 3.77 3.12
CA SER A 3 8.86 2.68 2.15
C SER A 3 10.21 1.98 2.01
N GLY A 4 10.22 0.65 2.20
CA GLY A 4 11.43 -0.19 2.19
C GLY A 4 11.97 -0.53 3.58
N LEU A 5 11.50 0.12 4.64
CA LEU A 5 11.80 -0.30 6.01
C LEU A 5 11.06 -1.58 6.39
N THR A 6 11.67 -2.38 7.26
CA THR A 6 11.02 -3.54 7.86
C THR A 6 9.91 -3.10 8.80
N ASP A 7 8.94 -3.99 9.03
CA ASP A 7 7.85 -3.69 9.96
C ASP A 7 8.37 -3.50 11.38
N GLU A 8 9.40 -4.25 11.76
CA GLU A 8 10.06 -4.19 13.06
C GLU A 8 10.69 -2.81 13.29
N ALA A 9 11.37 -2.26 12.27
CA ALA A 9 11.94 -0.92 12.33
C ALA A 9 10.86 0.15 12.48
N ILE A 10 9.73 0.01 11.78
CA ILE A 10 8.60 0.95 11.90
C ILE A 10 8.00 0.87 13.31
N ARG A 11 7.77 -0.34 13.84
CA ARG A 11 7.23 -0.53 15.20
C ARG A 11 8.15 0.07 16.27
N ASP A 12 9.46 -0.15 16.17
CA ASP A 12 10.46 0.43 17.09
C ASP A 12 10.50 1.96 17.00
N CYS A 13 10.42 2.51 15.79
CA CYS A 13 10.32 3.96 15.60
C CYS A 13 9.06 4.56 16.24
N VAL A 14 7.91 3.91 16.09
CA VAL A 14 6.64 4.34 16.71
C VAL A 14 6.71 4.24 18.24
N SER A 15 7.29 3.16 18.80
CA SER A 15 7.45 3.03 20.25
C SER A 15 8.38 4.09 20.86
N ARG A 16 9.29 4.65 20.06
CA ARG A 16 10.19 5.76 20.43
C ARG A 16 9.61 7.16 20.23
N GLY A 17 8.33 7.27 19.86
CA GLY A 17 7.61 8.54 19.82
C GLY A 17 7.33 9.10 18.42
N ILE A 18 7.64 8.38 17.33
CA ILE A 18 7.19 8.79 16.00
C ILE A 18 5.67 8.63 15.92
N CYS A 19 4.98 9.73 15.61
CA CYS A 19 3.51 9.79 15.50
C CYS A 19 2.99 9.89 14.06
N LYS A 20 3.87 10.06 13.06
CA LYS A 20 3.50 10.18 11.64
C LYS A 20 4.52 9.47 10.74
N VAL A 21 4.04 8.52 9.94
CA VAL A 21 4.88 7.73 9.02
C VAL A 21 4.42 7.93 7.58
N ASN A 22 5.36 8.21 6.67
CA ASN A 22 5.07 8.47 5.25
C ASN A 22 5.42 7.28 4.37
N PHE A 23 4.44 6.76 3.64
CA PHE A 23 4.59 5.69 2.65
C PHE A 23 4.17 6.19 1.25
N ALA A 24 5.01 5.99 0.24
CA ALA A 24 4.72 6.47 -1.12
C ALA A 24 5.17 5.48 -2.20
N THR A 25 6.42 5.04 -2.14
CA THR A 25 6.99 4.16 -3.17
C THR A 25 6.31 2.80 -3.19
N GLU A 26 6.04 2.20 -2.03
CA GLU A 26 5.34 0.91 -1.98
C GLU A 26 3.89 0.98 -2.48
N LEU A 27 3.20 2.11 -2.29
CA LEU A 27 1.83 2.28 -2.75
C LEU A 27 1.81 2.35 -4.28
N ARG A 28 2.79 3.04 -4.88
CA ARG A 28 2.99 3.06 -6.34
C ARG A 28 3.35 1.68 -6.89
N ILE A 29 4.18 0.92 -6.19
CA ILE A 29 4.54 -0.45 -6.57
C ILE A 29 3.30 -1.35 -6.53
N ALA A 30 2.53 -1.34 -5.44
CA ALA A 30 1.33 -2.16 -5.29
C ALA A 30 0.27 -1.85 -6.36
N PHE A 31 0.03 -0.57 -6.62
CA PHE A 31 -0.87 -0.15 -7.70
C PHE A 31 -0.37 -0.66 -9.06
N SER A 32 0.89 -0.39 -9.38
CA SER A 32 1.48 -0.73 -10.68
C SER A 32 1.51 -2.23 -10.93
N ASN A 33 1.84 -3.04 -9.91
CA ASN A 33 1.86 -4.48 -10.02
C ASN A 33 0.47 -5.04 -10.26
N ALA A 34 -0.55 -4.57 -9.55
CA ALA A 34 -1.92 -5.01 -9.74
C ALA A 34 -2.48 -4.63 -11.11
N VAL A 35 -2.15 -3.44 -11.62
CA VAL A 35 -2.52 -3.03 -12.99
C VAL A 35 -1.81 -3.90 -14.02
N LYS A 36 -0.49 -4.09 -13.89
CA LYS A 36 0.29 -4.96 -14.80
C LYS A 36 -0.25 -6.38 -14.85
N GLU A 37 -0.62 -6.94 -13.69
CA GLU A 37 -1.18 -8.28 -13.60
C GLU A 37 -2.54 -8.36 -14.31
N TYR A 38 -3.42 -7.39 -14.07
CA TYR A 38 -4.73 -7.37 -14.72
C TYR A 38 -4.63 -7.21 -16.25
N LEU A 39 -3.72 -6.36 -16.75
CA LEU A 39 -3.48 -6.20 -18.19
C LEU A 39 -2.86 -7.44 -18.85
N LYS A 40 -2.10 -8.25 -18.10
CA LYS A 40 -1.61 -9.55 -18.60
C LYS A 40 -2.72 -10.58 -18.69
N GLN A 41 -3.68 -10.55 -17.78
CA GLN A 41 -4.81 -11.49 -17.73
C GLN A 41 -5.88 -11.18 -18.77
N ASP A 42 -6.09 -9.90 -19.07
CA ASP A 42 -7.09 -9.42 -20.04
C ASP A 42 -6.44 -8.41 -21.00
N PRO A 43 -5.71 -8.87 -22.04
CA PRO A 43 -4.97 -7.99 -22.95
C PRO A 43 -5.87 -7.04 -23.77
N ASP A 44 -7.13 -7.40 -23.96
CA ASP A 44 -8.10 -6.61 -24.75
C ASP A 44 -8.78 -5.51 -23.90
N VAL A 45 -8.49 -5.45 -22.59
CA VAL A 45 -9.10 -4.45 -21.71
C VAL A 45 -8.58 -3.05 -22.01
N PHE A 46 -9.48 -2.19 -22.49
CA PHE A 46 -9.18 -0.79 -22.77
C PHE A 46 -9.74 0.17 -21.71
N ASP A 47 -10.74 -0.25 -20.93
CA ASP A 47 -11.42 0.63 -19.96
C ASP A 47 -10.52 0.88 -18.73
N PRO A 48 -10.04 2.12 -18.51
CA PRO A 48 -9.19 2.46 -17.37
C PRO A 48 -9.84 2.23 -16.03
N LYS A 49 -11.17 2.32 -15.94
CA LYS A 49 -11.88 2.14 -14.67
C LYS A 49 -11.70 0.72 -14.14
N LYS A 50 -11.66 -0.28 -15.03
CA LYS A 50 -11.52 -1.69 -14.68
C LYS A 50 -10.14 -1.98 -14.08
N TYR A 51 -9.07 -1.67 -14.78
CA TYR A 51 -7.72 -1.96 -14.29
C TYR A 51 -7.32 -1.05 -13.12
N CYS A 52 -7.76 0.22 -13.10
CA CYS A 52 -7.51 1.11 -11.98
C CYS A 52 -8.26 0.67 -10.71
N ALA A 53 -9.41 0.01 -10.81
CA ALA A 53 -10.09 -0.56 -9.66
C ALA A 53 -9.24 -1.65 -8.99
N LYS A 54 -8.55 -2.51 -9.76
CA LYS A 54 -7.61 -3.50 -9.22
C LYS A 54 -6.41 -2.83 -8.56
N GLY A 55 -5.85 -1.79 -9.18
CA GLY A 55 -4.80 -0.98 -8.58
C GLY A 55 -5.20 -0.37 -7.22
N ARG A 56 -6.41 0.22 -7.14
CA ARG A 56 -6.93 0.79 -5.89
C ARG A 56 -7.14 -0.26 -4.80
N GLU A 57 -7.64 -1.44 -5.15
CA GLU A 57 -7.83 -2.52 -4.16
C GLU A 57 -6.48 -2.99 -3.59
N ALA A 58 -5.45 -3.15 -4.44
CA ALA A 58 -4.11 -3.49 -3.97
C ALA A 58 -3.53 -2.42 -3.03
N VAL A 59 -3.70 -1.14 -3.36
CA VAL A 59 -3.29 -0.02 -2.48
C VAL A 59 -4.05 -0.07 -1.15
N LYS A 60 -5.37 -0.30 -1.18
CA LYS A 60 -6.18 -0.42 0.04
C LYS A 60 -5.65 -1.52 0.97
N GLN A 61 -5.35 -2.69 0.43
CA GLN A 61 -4.78 -3.79 1.22
C GLN A 61 -3.41 -3.44 1.82
N GLN A 62 -2.55 -2.74 1.07
CA GLN A 62 -1.27 -2.24 1.60
C GLN A 62 -1.46 -1.21 2.71
N VAL A 63 -2.40 -0.28 2.55
CA VAL A 63 -2.70 0.73 3.59
C VAL A 63 -3.23 0.06 4.85
N ILE A 64 -4.15 -0.91 4.74
CA ILE A 64 -4.64 -1.68 5.89
C ILE A 64 -3.49 -2.36 6.63
N ARG A 65 -2.54 -2.95 5.90
CA ARG A 65 -1.33 -3.55 6.51
C ARG A 65 -0.50 -2.50 7.26
N ARG A 66 -0.29 -1.32 6.67
CA ARG A 66 0.50 -0.25 7.30
C ARG A 66 -0.17 0.36 8.53
N ILE A 67 -1.50 0.48 8.54
CA ILE A 67 -2.27 0.90 9.72
C ILE A 67 -1.97 -0.03 10.91
N LYS A 68 -2.02 -1.35 10.69
CA LYS A 68 -1.70 -2.35 11.73
C LYS A 68 -0.24 -2.28 12.18
N VAL A 69 0.71 -2.12 11.25
CA VAL A 69 2.13 -1.99 11.58
C VAL A 69 2.42 -0.74 12.40
N CYS A 70 1.75 0.38 12.10
CA CYS A 70 1.83 1.61 12.88
C CYS A 70 1.05 1.55 14.22
N GLY A 71 0.25 0.50 14.46
CA GLY A 71 -0.55 0.34 15.67
C GLY A 71 -1.61 1.44 15.85
N CYS A 72 -2.18 1.93 14.75
CA CYS A 72 -3.23 2.97 14.76
C CYS A 72 -4.62 2.46 14.39
N ASP A 73 -4.80 1.14 14.23
CA ASP A 73 -6.12 0.54 14.12
C ASP A 73 -6.96 0.77 15.40
N GLY A 74 -8.24 1.09 15.22
CA GLY A 74 -9.17 1.32 16.32
C GLY A 74 -8.99 2.65 17.09
N LYS A 75 -8.15 3.56 16.60
CA LYS A 75 -7.85 4.86 17.25
C LYS A 75 -8.48 6.06 16.52
N ALA A 76 -9.67 5.86 15.94
CA ALA A 76 -10.42 6.88 15.19
C ALA A 76 -11.17 7.85 16.10
#